data_AF-A0A1Y5HQ52-F1
#
_entry.id   AF-A0A1Y5HQ52-F1
#
_cell.length_a   1.000
_cell.length_b   1.000
_cell.length_c   1.000
_cell.angle_alpha   90.00
_cell.angle_beta   90.00
_cell.angle_gamma   90.00
#
_symmetry.space_group_name_H-M   'P 1'
#
loop_
_entity.id
_entity.type
_entity.pdbx_description
1 polymer ?
#
loop_
_entity_poly.entity_id
_entity_poly.type
_entity_poly.pdbx_seq_one_letter_code
_entity_poly.pdbx_strand_id
1 'polypeptide(L)'
;MSSQPSTLSEAFTVEVETDEKCGHLISEVWKNRAGIVSRLGNLPAERTWDAKTGLILRETYKKAGLLHRDDDGPAEVYYAIVEDESRIECVEWYKNGIMTRSDDEPAAVSLDPVTGLTWHEEYRDKNGDLHRQGGKPALIFRDPQTKKFTQVEHYVHGEFQDQSKNLGPSFPEM
;
A
#
# COMPACT_ATOMS: atom_id res chain seq x y z
N MET A 1 -17.97 41.68 -15.90
CA MET A 1 -18.79 40.46 -15.72
C MET A 1 -17.87 39.43 -15.08
N SER A 2 -18.09 39.14 -13.80
CA SER A 2 -17.24 38.23 -13.03
C SER A 2 -17.78 36.82 -13.19
N SER A 3 -17.02 35.96 -13.86
CA SER A 3 -17.31 34.55 -14.04
C SER A 3 -16.94 33.81 -12.75
N GLN A 4 -17.92 33.26 -12.03
CA GLN A 4 -17.64 32.34 -10.93
C GLN A 4 -17.16 30.99 -11.48
N PRO A 5 -16.24 30.28 -10.80
CA PRO A 5 -15.89 28.91 -11.16
C PRO A 5 -17.05 27.98 -10.75
N SER A 6 -17.58 27.22 -11.70
CA SER A 6 -18.55 26.16 -11.44
C SER A 6 -17.85 24.99 -10.74
N THR A 7 -17.87 24.97 -9.41
CA THR A 7 -17.57 23.76 -8.66
C THR A 7 -18.77 22.82 -8.80
N LEU A 8 -18.71 21.93 -9.78
CA LEU A 8 -19.53 20.72 -9.75
C LEU A 8 -19.12 19.95 -8.49
N SER A 9 -19.88 20.09 -7.41
CA SER A 9 -19.74 19.20 -6.26
C SER A 9 -20.16 17.82 -6.74
N GLU A 10 -19.18 16.95 -7.03
CA GLU A 10 -19.48 15.57 -7.37
C GLU A 10 -20.20 14.94 -6.18
N ALA A 11 -21.43 14.47 -6.41
CA ALA A 11 -22.23 13.84 -5.38
C ALA A 11 -21.73 12.40 -5.20
N PHE A 12 -21.49 11.99 -3.95
CA PHE A 12 -21.09 10.64 -3.59
C PHE A 12 -22.21 9.91 -2.84
N THR A 13 -22.26 8.60 -3.02
CA THR A 13 -23.02 7.67 -2.17
C THR A 13 -22.03 6.88 -1.32
N VAL A 14 -22.45 6.54 -0.10
CA VAL A 14 -21.68 5.66 0.78
C VAL A 14 -22.51 4.40 1.04
N GLU A 15 -21.90 3.24 0.78
CA GLU A 15 -22.42 1.93 1.16
C GLU A 15 -21.73 1.51 2.45
N VAL A 16 -22.52 1.05 3.43
CA VAL A 16 -22.07 0.77 4.80
C VAL A 16 -22.61 -0.60 5.19
N GLU A 17 -21.73 -1.46 5.68
CA GLU A 17 -22.09 -2.78 6.23
C GLU A 17 -21.75 -2.82 7.71
N THR A 18 -22.63 -3.38 8.54
CA THR A 18 -22.44 -3.51 9.98
C THR A 18 -22.70 -4.93 10.44
N ASP A 19 -21.96 -5.39 11.45
CA ASP A 19 -22.25 -6.65 12.13
C ASP A 19 -23.58 -6.57 12.88
N GLU A 20 -24.47 -7.53 12.64
CA GLU A 20 -25.83 -7.52 13.21
C GLU A 20 -25.85 -7.70 14.74
N LYS A 21 -24.80 -8.28 15.35
CA LYS A 21 -24.78 -8.63 16.77
C LYS A 21 -24.20 -7.51 17.62
N CYS A 22 -23.09 -6.93 17.21
CA CYS A 22 -22.42 -5.86 17.95
C CYS A 22 -22.70 -4.46 17.38
N GLY A 23 -23.21 -4.36 16.15
CA GLY A 23 -23.43 -3.08 15.47
C GLY A 23 -22.13 -2.42 14.99
N HIS A 24 -20.98 -3.10 15.09
CA HIS A 24 -19.72 -2.57 14.58
C HIS A 24 -19.76 -2.45 13.06
N LEU A 25 -19.16 -1.38 12.56
CA LEU A 25 -18.93 -1.21 11.14
C LEU A 25 -18.01 -2.33 10.64
N ILE A 26 -18.31 -2.90 9.47
CA ILE A 26 -17.49 -3.91 8.79
C ILE A 26 -16.84 -3.29 7.57
N SER A 27 -17.61 -2.51 6.79
CA SER A 27 -17.12 -1.86 5.58
C SER A 27 -17.81 -0.54 5.30
N GLU A 28 -17.10 0.36 4.62
CA GLU A 28 -17.58 1.64 4.12
C GLU A 28 -16.98 1.84 2.72
N VAL A 29 -17.83 2.04 1.71
CA VAL A 29 -17.43 2.17 0.31
C VAL A 29 -18.06 3.43 -0.29
N TRP A 30 -17.22 4.35 -0.77
CA TRP A 30 -17.63 5.60 -1.40
C TRP A 30 -17.65 5.45 -2.92
N LYS A 31 -18.79 5.80 -3.53
CA LYS A 31 -19.00 5.75 -4.98
C LYS A 31 -19.45 7.11 -5.49
N ASN A 32 -18.96 7.53 -6.64
CA ASN A 32 -19.49 8.71 -7.31
C ASN A 32 -20.85 8.41 -7.98
N ARG A 33 -21.46 9.41 -8.62
CA ARG A 33 -22.76 9.26 -9.31
C ARG A 33 -22.79 8.16 -10.38
N ALA A 34 -21.64 7.82 -10.96
CA ALA A 34 -21.52 6.74 -11.95
C ALA A 34 -21.39 5.35 -11.30
N GLY A 35 -21.43 5.25 -9.96
CA GLY A 35 -21.21 4.02 -9.22
C GLY A 35 -19.73 3.60 -9.11
N ILE A 36 -18.80 4.47 -9.53
CA ILE A 36 -17.36 4.18 -9.51
C ILE A 36 -16.82 4.47 -8.12
N VAL A 37 -16.09 3.51 -7.55
CA VAL A 37 -15.48 3.65 -6.22
C VAL A 37 -14.37 4.71 -6.25
N SER A 38 -14.57 5.80 -5.54
CA SER A 38 -13.64 6.92 -5.42
C SER A 38 -14.14 7.89 -4.35
N ARG A 39 -13.26 8.74 -3.82
CA ARG A 39 -13.62 9.77 -2.85
C ARG A 39 -12.75 11.01 -3.02
N LEU A 40 -13.36 12.20 -2.92
CA LEU A 40 -12.63 13.47 -2.98
C LEU A 40 -11.80 13.73 -1.72
N GLY A 41 -10.77 14.57 -1.88
CA GLY A 41 -10.04 15.15 -0.76
C GLY A 41 -8.97 14.26 -0.13
N ASN A 42 -8.33 13.38 -0.91
CA ASN A 42 -7.32 12.43 -0.43
C ASN A 42 -7.82 11.58 0.76
N LEU A 43 -9.11 11.22 0.73
CA LEU A 43 -9.77 10.37 1.72
C LEU A 43 -9.87 8.93 1.19
N PRO A 44 -9.87 7.92 2.08
CA PRO A 44 -10.10 6.53 1.68
C PRO A 44 -11.43 6.38 0.96
N ALA A 45 -11.38 5.79 -0.23
CA ALA A 45 -12.56 5.39 -0.97
C ALA A 45 -13.22 4.15 -0.37
N GLU A 46 -12.44 3.27 0.26
CA GLU A 46 -12.94 2.13 1.01
C GLU A 46 -12.22 2.02 2.35
N ARG A 47 -12.95 1.55 3.36
CA ARG A 47 -12.41 1.19 4.66
C ARG A 47 -13.07 -0.10 5.14
N THR A 48 -12.30 -0.92 5.84
CA THR A 48 -12.82 -2.12 6.51
C THR A 48 -12.37 -2.17 7.95
N TRP A 49 -13.19 -2.81 8.78
CA TRP A 49 -12.98 -2.93 10.22
C TRP A 49 -13.23 -4.37 10.66
N ASP A 50 -12.57 -4.76 11.75
CA ASP A 50 -12.78 -6.02 12.41
C ASP A 50 -14.13 -6.02 13.12
N ALA A 51 -15.02 -6.96 12.77
CA ALA A 51 -16.36 -7.02 13.34
C ALA A 51 -16.36 -7.22 14.86
N LYS A 52 -15.35 -7.91 15.41
CA LYS A 52 -15.31 -8.22 16.84
C LYS A 52 -14.90 -7.02 17.68
N THR A 53 -13.87 -6.29 17.25
CA THR A 53 -13.25 -5.20 18.01
C THR A 53 -13.68 -3.81 17.55
N GLY A 54 -14.18 -3.69 16.32
CA GLY A 54 -14.50 -2.40 15.67
C GLY A 54 -13.25 -1.63 15.21
N LEU A 55 -12.08 -2.26 15.26
CA LEU A 55 -10.80 -1.64 14.88
C LEU A 55 -10.60 -1.69 13.37
N ILE A 56 -9.97 -0.65 12.82
CA ILE A 56 -9.74 -0.57 11.37
C ILE A 56 -8.72 -1.63 10.92
N LEU A 57 -8.99 -2.26 9.78
CA LEU A 57 -8.15 -3.28 9.16
C LEU A 57 -7.54 -2.81 7.85
N ARG A 58 -8.24 -1.94 7.11
CA ARG A 58 -7.78 -1.48 5.80
C ARG A 58 -8.29 -0.09 5.44
N GLU A 59 -7.45 0.68 4.77
CA GLU A 59 -7.83 1.87 4.02
C GLU A 59 -7.38 1.73 2.56
N THR A 60 -8.31 2.00 1.64
CA THR A 60 -8.06 1.92 0.20
C THR A 60 -8.38 3.26 -0.46
N TYR A 61 -7.45 3.79 -1.23
CA TYR A 61 -7.56 5.06 -1.93
C TYR A 61 -7.68 4.80 -3.43
N LYS A 62 -8.70 5.38 -4.06
CA LYS A 62 -9.02 5.16 -5.47
C LYS A 62 -9.32 6.45 -6.21
N LYS A 63 -8.78 6.54 -7.43
CA LYS A 63 -9.09 7.57 -8.41
C LYS A 63 -9.73 6.92 -9.62
N ALA A 64 -10.96 7.32 -9.93
CA ALA A 64 -11.75 6.72 -11.02
C ALA A 64 -11.80 5.18 -10.96
N GLY A 65 -11.94 4.61 -9.75
CA GLY A 65 -12.06 3.16 -9.54
C GLY A 65 -10.74 2.41 -9.44
N LEU A 66 -9.62 3.04 -9.76
CA LEU A 66 -8.28 2.43 -9.75
C LEU A 66 -7.51 2.82 -8.49
N LEU A 67 -6.73 1.90 -7.93
CA LEU A 67 -5.84 2.18 -6.80
C LEU A 67 -4.89 3.33 -7.15
N HIS A 68 -4.98 4.41 -6.38
CA HIS A 68 -4.25 5.65 -6.62
C HIS A 68 -4.39 6.59 -5.42
N ARG A 69 -3.32 7.33 -5.10
CA ARG A 69 -3.36 8.44 -4.14
C ARG A 69 -2.48 9.61 -4.61
N ASP A 70 -3.04 10.82 -4.63
CA ASP A 70 -2.42 11.99 -5.30
C ASP A 70 -1.30 12.70 -4.49
N ASP A 71 -1.07 12.35 -3.21
CA ASP A 71 -0.11 13.04 -2.30
C ASP A 71 1.11 12.16 -1.91
N ASP A 72 1.57 11.29 -2.80
CA ASP A 72 2.64 10.29 -2.55
C ASP A 72 2.36 9.32 -1.37
N GLY A 73 1.17 9.39 -0.79
CA GLY A 73 0.72 8.43 0.20
C GLY A 73 0.45 7.05 -0.43
N PRO A 74 0.46 5.99 0.37
CA PRO A 74 0.09 4.66 -0.09
C PRO A 74 -1.38 4.64 -0.51
N ALA A 75 -1.68 3.89 -1.57
CA ALA A 75 -3.06 3.68 -2.01
C ALA A 75 -3.76 2.55 -1.22
N GLU A 76 -2.98 1.70 -0.55
CA GLU A 76 -3.49 0.69 0.37
C GLU A 76 -2.71 0.75 1.68
N VAL A 77 -3.44 0.74 2.79
CA VAL A 77 -2.88 0.65 4.14
C VAL A 77 -3.57 -0.50 4.86
N TYR A 78 -2.78 -1.44 5.36
CA TYR A 78 -3.25 -2.61 6.09
C TYR A 78 -2.83 -2.50 7.55
N TYR A 79 -3.72 -2.91 8.46
CA TYR A 79 -3.53 -2.83 9.89
C TYR A 79 -3.68 -4.20 10.55
N ALA A 80 -2.75 -4.54 11.41
CA ALA A 80 -2.91 -5.60 12.40
C ALA A 80 -3.53 -5.05 13.68
N ILE A 81 -4.25 -5.90 14.40
CA ILE A 81 -4.74 -5.59 15.75
C ILE A 81 -3.70 -6.09 16.76
N VAL A 82 -3.13 -5.17 17.53
CA VAL A 82 -2.15 -5.44 18.58
C VAL A 82 -2.63 -4.74 19.84
N GLU A 83 -2.86 -5.50 20.92
CA GLU A 83 -3.29 -4.96 22.22
C GLU A 83 -4.52 -4.02 22.12
N ASP A 84 -5.52 -4.42 21.32
CA ASP A 84 -6.75 -3.66 21.07
C ASP A 84 -6.55 -2.31 20.34
N GLU A 85 -5.43 -2.16 19.61
CA GLU A 85 -5.15 -1.02 18.72
C GLU A 85 -4.85 -1.50 17.29
N SER A 86 -5.28 -0.73 16.30
CA SER A 86 -4.86 -0.92 14.91
C SER A 86 -3.47 -0.34 14.69
N ARG A 87 -2.53 -1.16 14.20
CA ARG A 87 -1.16 -0.76 13.86
C ARG A 87 -0.84 -1.16 12.43
N ILE A 88 -0.18 -0.27 11.70
CA ILE A 88 0.15 -0.51 10.29
C ILE A 88 1.07 -1.73 10.19
N GLU A 89 0.67 -2.72 9.39
CA GLU A 89 1.47 -3.91 9.08
C GLU A 89 2.00 -3.90 7.65
N CYS A 90 1.31 -3.23 6.73
CA CYS A 90 1.70 -3.15 5.33
C CYS A 90 1.15 -1.88 4.69
N VAL A 91 1.93 -1.29 3.79
CA VAL A 91 1.51 -0.18 2.93
C VAL A 91 1.97 -0.43 1.52
N GLU A 92 1.12 -0.09 0.55
CA GLU A 92 1.38 -0.32 -0.87
C GLU A 92 1.03 0.93 -1.69
N TRP A 93 1.90 1.26 -2.64
CA TRP A 93 1.76 2.41 -3.51
C TRP A 93 1.33 1.97 -4.91
N TYR A 94 0.31 2.65 -5.41
CA TYR A 94 -0.24 2.40 -6.72
C TYR A 94 -0.41 3.69 -7.51
N LYS A 95 -0.13 3.61 -8.80
CA LYS A 95 -0.42 4.66 -9.77
C LYS A 95 -1.35 4.12 -10.83
N ASN A 96 -2.62 4.54 -10.77
CA ASN A 96 -3.66 4.13 -11.71
C ASN A 96 -3.83 2.61 -11.78
N GLY A 97 -3.82 1.94 -10.62
CA GLY A 97 -3.99 0.49 -10.50
C GLY A 97 -2.72 -0.33 -10.68
N ILE A 98 -1.59 0.29 -11.03
CA ILE A 98 -0.29 -0.39 -11.14
C ILE A 98 0.50 -0.16 -9.86
N MET A 99 0.92 -1.24 -9.19
CA MET A 99 1.75 -1.17 -7.99
C MET A 99 3.15 -0.69 -8.35
N THR A 100 3.48 0.54 -7.97
CA THR A 100 4.75 1.19 -8.33
C THR A 100 4.94 2.45 -7.48
N ARG A 101 6.20 2.86 -7.30
CA ARG A 101 6.55 4.11 -6.62
C ARG A 101 7.75 4.76 -7.30
N SER A 102 7.77 6.10 -7.34
CA SER A 102 8.87 6.85 -7.94
C SER A 102 10.08 6.96 -7.00
N ASP A 103 11.15 7.59 -7.49
CA ASP A 103 12.26 8.09 -6.65
C ASP A 103 13.07 7.02 -5.89
N ASP A 104 13.14 5.80 -6.45
CA ASP A 104 13.84 4.65 -5.86
C ASP A 104 13.31 4.26 -4.47
N GLU A 105 12.01 4.52 -4.25
CA GLU A 105 11.28 4.11 -3.06
C GLU A 105 10.53 2.79 -3.29
N PRO A 106 10.27 2.01 -2.23
CA PRO A 106 9.56 0.75 -2.34
C PRO A 106 8.10 0.97 -2.73
N ALA A 107 7.60 0.12 -3.63
CA ALA A 107 6.20 0.03 -4.00
C ALA A 107 5.35 -0.69 -2.93
N ALA A 108 5.97 -1.49 -2.06
CA ALA A 108 5.35 -1.98 -0.83
C ALA A 108 6.36 -2.10 0.31
N VAL A 109 5.88 -1.86 1.53
CA VAL A 109 6.65 -1.99 2.77
C VAL A 109 5.82 -2.74 3.79
N SER A 110 6.37 -3.82 4.34
CA SER A 110 5.76 -4.57 5.43
C SER A 110 6.54 -4.36 6.73
N LEU A 111 5.80 -4.14 7.81
CA LEU A 111 6.31 -3.83 9.13
C LEU A 111 5.87 -4.88 10.14
N ASP A 112 6.67 -5.08 11.17
CA ASP A 112 6.24 -5.79 12.36
C ASP A 112 5.31 -4.85 13.14
N PRO A 113 4.04 -5.21 13.35
CA PRO A 113 3.06 -4.28 13.91
C PRO A 113 3.27 -4.00 15.40
N VAL A 114 4.07 -4.81 16.11
CA VAL A 114 4.39 -4.59 17.52
C VAL A 114 5.51 -3.56 17.65
N THR A 115 6.56 -3.71 16.85
CA THR A 115 7.80 -2.91 16.93
C THR A 115 7.85 -1.74 15.95
N GLY A 116 7.04 -1.77 14.89
CA GLY A 116 7.06 -0.82 13.77
C GLY A 116 8.27 -0.99 12.85
N LEU A 117 9.03 -2.08 12.97
CA LEU A 117 10.25 -2.29 12.19
C LEU A 117 9.95 -2.94 10.84
N THR A 118 10.49 -2.36 9.78
CA THR A 118 10.39 -2.91 8.42
C THR A 118 11.15 -4.23 8.31
N TRP A 119 10.43 -5.29 7.94
CA TRP A 119 11.01 -6.60 7.66
C TRP A 119 10.99 -6.95 6.17
N HIS A 120 10.21 -6.23 5.36
CA HIS A 120 10.13 -6.46 3.91
C HIS A 120 9.94 -5.16 3.13
N GLU A 121 10.66 -5.04 2.03
CA GLU A 121 10.50 -4.00 1.03
C GLU A 121 10.48 -4.60 -0.37
N GLU A 122 9.60 -4.07 -1.20
CA GLU A 122 9.40 -4.50 -2.56
C GLU A 122 9.47 -3.31 -3.52
N TYR A 123 10.28 -3.44 -4.56
CA TYR A 123 10.51 -2.41 -5.57
C TYR A 123 10.02 -2.92 -6.92
N ARG A 124 9.19 -2.11 -7.57
CA ARG A 124 8.60 -2.40 -8.88
C ARG A 124 8.85 -1.28 -9.86
N ASP A 125 9.00 -1.61 -11.13
CA ASP A 125 9.06 -0.62 -12.19
C ASP A 125 7.68 -0.02 -12.51
N LYS A 126 7.64 0.84 -13.53
CA LYS A 126 6.41 1.53 -13.98
C LYS A 126 5.33 0.61 -14.56
N ASN A 127 5.68 -0.63 -14.92
CA ASN A 127 4.73 -1.63 -15.40
C ASN A 127 4.18 -2.47 -14.25
N GLY A 128 4.76 -2.33 -13.05
CA GLY A 128 4.44 -3.14 -11.89
C GLY A 128 5.25 -4.43 -11.83
N ASP A 129 6.34 -4.57 -12.59
CA ASP A 129 7.19 -5.75 -12.52
C ASP A 129 8.25 -5.58 -11.43
N LEU A 130 8.61 -6.64 -10.70
CA LEU A 130 9.72 -6.61 -9.74
C LEU A 130 10.99 -6.16 -10.44
N HIS A 131 11.53 -5.02 -10.03
CA HIS A 131 12.69 -4.39 -10.65
C HIS A 131 13.15 -3.22 -9.77
N ARG A 132 14.47 -3.09 -9.57
CA ARG A 132 15.06 -1.86 -9.01
C ARG A 132 16.26 -1.39 -9.84
N GLN A 133 16.26 -0.11 -10.21
CA GLN A 133 17.26 0.48 -11.10
C GLN A 133 18.67 0.42 -10.48
N GLY A 134 19.69 0.39 -11.34
CA GLY A 134 21.09 0.42 -10.90
C GLY A 134 21.62 -0.89 -10.32
N GLY A 135 20.99 -2.02 -10.66
CA GLY A 135 21.41 -3.34 -10.17
C GLY A 135 21.17 -3.56 -8.69
N LYS A 136 20.27 -2.77 -8.09
CA LYS A 136 19.87 -2.91 -6.69
C LYS A 136 18.85 -4.06 -6.52
N PRO A 137 18.69 -4.62 -5.31
CA PRO A 137 17.69 -5.65 -5.08
C PRO A 137 16.28 -5.10 -5.22
N ALA A 138 15.39 -5.90 -5.83
CA ALA A 138 13.97 -5.60 -5.93
C ALA A 138 13.17 -6.14 -4.74
N LEU A 139 13.66 -7.18 -4.06
CA LEU A 139 13.11 -7.66 -2.79
C LEU A 139 14.19 -7.63 -1.71
N ILE A 140 13.82 -7.12 -0.54
CA ILE A 140 14.71 -7.04 0.61
C ILE A 140 13.95 -7.54 1.83
N PHE A 141 14.49 -8.56 2.50
CA PHE A 141 13.98 -9.09 3.75
C PHE A 141 14.98 -8.83 4.87
N ARG A 142 14.46 -8.47 6.04
CA ARG A 142 15.23 -8.25 7.26
C ARG A 142 14.60 -9.01 8.41
N ASP A 143 15.44 -9.50 9.29
CA ASP A 143 14.98 -9.95 10.59
C ASP A 143 14.50 -8.73 11.40
N PRO A 144 13.25 -8.69 11.87
CA PRO A 144 12.68 -7.51 12.53
C PRO A 144 13.37 -7.18 13.86
N GLN A 145 14.02 -8.14 14.53
CA GLN A 145 14.69 -7.91 15.81
C GLN A 145 16.11 -7.35 15.62
N THR A 146 16.88 -7.96 14.72
CA THR A 146 18.29 -7.64 14.50
C THR A 146 18.52 -6.62 13.38
N LYS A 147 17.50 -6.37 12.55
CA LYS A 147 17.53 -5.53 11.34
C LYS A 147 18.52 -6.01 10.26
N LYS A 148 19.11 -7.19 10.44
CA LYS A 148 20.04 -7.77 9.46
C LYS A 148 19.27 -8.29 8.26
N PHE A 149 19.87 -8.17 7.09
CA PHE A 149 19.34 -8.80 5.88
C PHE A 149 19.28 -10.32 6.06
N THR A 150 18.10 -10.89 5.83
CA THR A 150 17.90 -12.34 5.80
C THR A 150 17.86 -12.85 4.37
N GLN A 151 17.41 -12.02 3.43
CA GLN A 151 17.33 -12.34 2.01
C GLN A 151 17.32 -11.05 1.18
N VAL A 152 18.00 -11.07 0.04
CA VAL A 152 17.97 -10.01 -0.96
C VAL A 152 17.87 -10.65 -2.34
N GLU A 153 16.93 -10.18 -3.14
CA GLU A 153 16.71 -10.73 -4.48
C GLU A 153 16.71 -9.63 -5.52
N HIS A 154 17.31 -9.93 -6.67
CA HIS A 154 17.43 -9.01 -7.78
C HIS A 154 16.51 -9.49 -8.89
N TYR A 155 15.75 -8.57 -9.46
CA TYR A 155 14.85 -8.85 -10.56
C TYR A 155 15.03 -7.80 -11.66
N VAL A 156 14.88 -8.21 -12.90
CA VAL A 156 14.86 -7.32 -14.06
C VAL A 156 13.56 -7.58 -14.81
N HIS A 157 12.61 -6.65 -14.68
CA HIS A 157 11.29 -6.74 -15.32
C HIS A 157 10.57 -8.05 -14.96
N GLY A 158 10.56 -8.38 -13.66
CA GLY A 158 9.89 -9.56 -13.12
C GLY A 158 10.72 -10.85 -13.20
N GLU A 159 11.85 -10.85 -13.91
CA GLU A 159 12.71 -12.02 -14.05
C GLU A 159 13.79 -12.06 -12.97
N PHE A 160 13.79 -13.13 -12.16
CA PHE A 160 14.77 -13.35 -11.09
C PHE A 160 16.21 -13.44 -11.65
N GLN A 161 17.12 -12.70 -11.03
CA GLN A 161 18.54 -12.69 -11.37
C GLN A 161 19.32 -13.49 -10.34
N ASP A 162 19.65 -14.73 -10.69
CA ASP A 162 20.46 -15.61 -9.87
C ASP A 162 21.91 -15.10 -9.78
N GLN A 163 22.26 -14.49 -8.65
CA GLN A 163 23.61 -13.97 -8.40
C GLN A 163 24.64 -15.08 -8.16
N SER A 164 24.23 -16.32 -7.87
CA SER A 164 25.18 -17.45 -7.70
C SER A 164 25.92 -17.80 -9.01
N LYS A 165 25.37 -17.38 -10.16
CA LYS A 165 26.02 -17.50 -11.47
C LYS A 165 27.02 -16.37 -11.77
N ASN A 166 27.06 -15.32 -10.95
CA ASN A 166 27.87 -14.11 -11.16
C ASN A 166 28.85 -13.81 -10.00
N LEU A 167 28.97 -14.68 -8.98
CA LEU A 167 29.89 -14.47 -7.85
C LEU A 167 31.34 -14.85 -8.19
N GLY A 168 32.10 -13.86 -8.68
CA GLY A 168 33.43 -13.56 -8.12
C GLY A 168 33.29 -13.01 -6.68
N PRO A 169 34.37 -12.93 -5.87
CA PRO A 169 34.28 -13.09 -4.43
C PRO A 169 33.56 -11.95 -3.69
N SER A 170 32.71 -12.40 -2.76
CA SER A 170 32.31 -11.81 -1.46
C SER A 170 31.67 -10.42 -1.42
N PHE A 171 30.44 -10.41 -0.88
CA PHE A 171 29.82 -9.26 -0.24
C PHE A 171 30.81 -8.51 0.67
N PRO A 172 30.81 -7.16 0.67
CA PRO A 172 31.55 -6.41 1.67
C PRO A 172 30.84 -6.57 3.02
N GLU A 173 31.56 -7.11 4.00
CA GLU A 173 31.23 -6.95 5.41
C GLU A 173 31.24 -5.44 5.74
N MET A 174 30.19 -4.97 6.42
CA MET A 174 30.20 -3.70 7.16
C MET A 174 30.22 -3.98 8.66
#